data_AF-A0A1H5TFN2-F1
#
_entry.id   AF-A0A1H5TFN2-F1
#
_cell.length_a   1.000
_cell.length_b   1.000
_cell.length_c   1.000
_cell.angle_alpha   90.00
_cell.angle_beta   90.00
_cell.angle_gamma   90.00
#
_symmetry.space_group_name_H-M   'P 1'
#
loop_
_entity.id
_entity.type
_entity.pdbx_description
1 polymer ?
#
loop_
_entity_poly.entity_id
_entity_poly.type
_entity_poly.pdbx_seq_one_letter_code
_entity_poly.pdbx_strand_id
1 'polypeptide(L)' 'MTEPVILLLVGALLLQLPLGVVMYFDAKRLGLKDPEVYWLGVVVPTVGFVVILYYFSERKDLPKKDDPDQGGSTR' A
#
# COMPACT_ATOMS: atom_id res chain seq x y z
N MET A 1 -7.53 11.20 -28.35
CA MET A 1 -6.54 11.38 -27.25
C MET A 1 -7.06 10.94 -25.90
N THR A 2 -8.33 11.17 -25.55
CA THR A 2 -8.94 10.77 -24.26
C THR A 2 -9.16 9.27 -24.11
N GLU A 3 -9.49 8.58 -25.19
CA GLU A 3 -9.75 7.13 -25.21
C GLU A 3 -8.60 6.26 -24.67
N PRO A 4 -7.34 6.42 -25.11
CA PRO A 4 -6.23 5.67 -24.51
C PRO A 4 -5.98 6.05 -23.04
N VAL A 5 -6.21 7.32 -22.65
CA VAL A 5 -6.05 7.76 -21.25
C VAL A 5 -7.07 7.06 -20.34
N ILE A 6 -8.33 7.00 -20.77
CA ILE A 6 -9.38 6.30 -20.02
C ILE A 6 -9.06 4.81 -19.90
N LEU A 7 -8.62 4.17 -20.98
CA LEU A 7 -8.20 2.76 -20.94
C LEU A 7 -7.04 2.53 -19.96
N LEU A 8 -6.03 3.40 -19.94
CA LEU A 8 -4.92 3.30 -19.01
C LEU A 8 -5.36 3.49 -17.57
N LEU A 9 -6.23 4.46 -17.27
CA LEU A 9 -6.75 4.68 -15.93
C LEU A 9 -7.57 3.49 -15.43
N VAL A 10 -8.45 2.94 -16.27
CA VAL A 10 -9.23 1.73 -15.95
C VAL A 10 -8.31 0.54 -15.74
N GLY A 11 -7.33 0.32 -16.62
CA GLY A 11 -6.35 -0.75 -16.49
C GLY A 11 -5.52 -0.63 -15.20
N ALA A 12 -5.10 0.59 -14.86
CA ALA A 12 -4.37 0.86 -13.63
C ALA A 12 -5.23 0.56 -12.39
N LEU A 13 -6.51 0.93 -12.41
CA LEU A 13 -7.47 0.60 -11.34
C LEU A 13 -7.63 -0.92 -11.17
N LEU A 14 -7.79 -1.64 -12.29
CA LEU A 14 -7.96 -3.09 -12.29
C LEU A 14 -6.72 -3.84 -11.79
N LEU A 15 -5.52 -3.29 -12.00
CA LEU A 15 -4.27 -3.84 -11.46
C LEU A 15 -4.08 -3.48 -9.98
N GLN A 16 -4.47 -2.27 -9.61
CA GLN A 16 -4.31 -1.75 -8.26
C GLN A 16 -5.10 -2.54 -7.21
N LEU A 17 -6.34 -2.92 -7.52
CA LEU A 17 -7.19 -3.69 -6.60
C LEU A 17 -6.54 -5.03 -6.16
N PRO A 18 -6.14 -5.94 -7.07
CA PRO A 18 -5.48 -7.19 -6.68
C PRO A 18 -4.11 -6.96 -6.04
N LEU A 19 -3.36 -5.93 -6.45
CA LEU A 19 -2.09 -5.55 -5.80
C LEU A 19 -2.28 -5.19 -4.32
N GLY A 20 -3.28 -4.37 -4.00
CA GLY A 20 -3.62 -4.02 -2.62
C GLY A 20 -4.00 -5.24 -1.77
N VAL A 21 -4.77 -6.17 -2.35
CA VAL A 21 -5.14 -7.44 -1.69
C VAL A 21 -3.88 -8.26 -1.37
N VAL A 22 -3.00 -8.47 -2.36
CA VAL A 22 -1.76 -9.25 -2.17
C VAL A 22 -0.85 -8.60 -1.13
N MET A 23 -0.69 -7.28 -1.18
CA MET A 23 0.09 -6.53 -0.19
C MET A 23 -0.48 -6.66 1.22
N TYR A 24 -1.80 -6.60 1.38
CA TYR A 24 -2.44 -6.82 2.68
C TYR A 24 -2.13 -8.21 3.26
N PHE A 25 -2.20 -9.25 2.44
CA PHE A 25 -1.84 -10.60 2.87
C PHE A 25 -0.35 -10.75 3.17
N ASP A 26 0.52 -10.16 2.36
CA ASP A 26 1.97 -10.16 2.60
C ASP A 26 2.31 -9.41 3.90
N ALA A 27 1.71 -8.24 4.12
CA ALA A 27 1.85 -7.44 5.34
C ALA A 27 1.39 -8.21 6.59
N LYS A 28 0.27 -8.94 6.50
CA LYS A 28 -0.19 -9.83 7.58
C LYS A 28 0.81 -10.95 7.86
N ARG A 29 1.37 -11.56 6.82
CA ARG A 29 2.37 -12.63 6.94
C ARG A 29 3.68 -12.12 7.54
N LEU A 30 4.06 -10.88 7.23
CA LEU A 30 5.26 -10.21 7.75
C LEU A 30 5.08 -9.68 9.18
N GLY A 31 3.87 -9.74 9.74
CA GLY A 31 3.61 -9.27 11.11
C GLY A 31 3.69 -7.76 11.25
N LEU A 32 3.37 -7.00 10.19
CA LEU A 32 3.37 -5.53 10.24
C LEU A 32 2.32 -5.01 11.24
N LYS A 33 2.62 -3.85 11.85
CA LYS A 33 1.76 -3.23 12.86
C LYS A 33 0.36 -2.91 12.34
N ASP A 34 0.29 -2.24 11.19
CA ASP A 34 -0.96 -1.78 10.58
C ASP A 34 -1.13 -2.30 9.13
N PRO A 35 -1.51 -3.58 8.94
CA PRO A 35 -1.69 -4.15 7.60
C PRO A 35 -2.82 -3.47 6.80
N GLU A 36 -3.81 -2.89 7.48
CA GLU A 36 -4.98 -2.25 6.88
C GLU A 36 -4.61 -1.01 6.05
N VAL A 37 -3.48 -0.36 6.35
CA VAL A 37 -2.97 0.77 5.56
C VAL A 37 -2.71 0.35 4.11
N TYR A 38 -2.31 -0.91 3.87
CA TYR A 38 -2.06 -1.43 2.52
C TYR A 38 -3.36 -1.73 1.74
N TRP A 39 -4.51 -1.71 2.42
CA TRP A 39 -5.83 -1.74 1.80
C TRP A 39 -6.28 -0.36 1.31
N LEU A 40 -5.63 0.74 1.71
CA LEU A 40 -6.02 2.10 1.30
C LEU A 40 -6.06 2.28 -0.21
N GLY A 41 -5.23 1.54 -0.95
CA GLY A 41 -5.27 1.57 -2.41
C GLY A 41 -6.51 0.96 -3.04
N VAL A 42 -7.31 0.21 -2.30
CA VAL A 42 -8.63 -0.26 -2.73
C VAL A 42 -9.69 0.82 -2.53
N VAL A 43 -9.56 1.63 -1.48
CA VAL A 43 -10.57 2.63 -1.07
C VAL A 43 -10.35 3.98 -1.76
N VAL A 44 -9.10 4.43 -1.87
CA VAL A 44 -8.73 5.70 -2.50
C VAL A 44 -7.66 5.45 -3.56
N PRO A 45 -8.04 5.38 -4.85
CA PRO A 45 -7.14 4.93 -5.91
C PRO A 45 -5.84 5.74 -6.03
N THR A 46 -5.90 7.06 -5.90
CA THR A 46 -4.69 7.90 -5.97
C THR A 46 -3.72 7.65 -4.82
N VAL A 47 -4.23 7.47 -3.60
CA VAL A 47 -3.43 7.15 -2.42
C VAL A 47 -2.81 5.76 -2.53
N GLY A 48 -3.51 4.82 -3.15
CA GLY A 48 -3.00 3.46 -3.34
C GLY A 48 -1.71 3.36 -4.11
N PHE A 49 -1.50 4.16 -5.17
CA PHE A 49 -0.22 4.16 -5.87
C PHE A 49 0.92 4.59 -4.95
N VAL A 50 0.71 5.60 -4.12
CA VAL A 50 1.72 6.06 -3.14
C VAL A 50 2.01 4.96 -2.13
N VAL A 51 0.96 4.33 -1.59
CA VAL A 51 1.09 3.23 -0.62
C VAL A 51 1.80 2.02 -1.22
N ILE A 52 1.50 1.65 -2.47
CA ILE A 52 2.17 0.57 -3.20
C ILE A 52 3.67 0.90 -3.34
N LEU A 53 4.01 2.08 -3.84
CA LEU A 53 5.41 2.49 -4.01
C LEU A 53 6.16 2.53 -2.67
N TYR A 54 5.55 3.12 -1.64
CA TYR A 54 6.12 3.18 -0.30
C TYR A 54 6.35 1.78 0.27
N TYR A 55 5.36 0.88 0.16
CA TYR A 55 5.51 -0.50 0.63
C TYR A 55 6.68 -1.22 -0.02
N PHE A 56 6.84 -1.09 -1.34
CA PHE A 56 7.96 -1.73 -2.04
C PHE A 56 9.31 -1.07 -1.74
N SER A 57 9.34 0.25 -1.57
CA SER A 57 10.55 0.99 -1.20
C SER A 57 11.05 0.59 0.17
N GLU A 58 10.14 0.52 1.14
CA GLU A 58 10.47 0.41 2.56
C GLU A 58 10.22 -1.00 3.12
N ARG A 59 9.86 -1.98 2.28
CA ARG A 59 9.36 -3.32 2.69
C ARG A 59 10.15 -3.98 3.83
N LYS A 60 11.47 -3.78 3.87
CA LYS A 60 12.38 -4.39 4.84
C LYS A 60 12.37 -3.68 6.20
N ASP A 61 12.07 -2.38 6.19
CA ASP A 61 12.16 -1.45 7.31
C ASP A 61 10.77 -1.03 7.83
N LEU A 62 9.70 -1.61 7.27
CA LEU A 62 8.33 -1.40 7.74
C LEU A 62 8.16 -1.83 9.20
N PRO A 63 7.41 -1.06 10.01
CA PRO A 63 7.23 -1.31 11.44
C PRO A 63 6.50 -2.64 11.68
N LYS A 64 7.16 -3.53 12.43
CA LYS A 64 6.61 -4.82 12.83
C LYS A 64 5.96 -4.70 14.20
N LYS A 65 5.06 -5.63 14.51
CA LYS A 65 4.37 -5.67 15.81
C LYS A 65 5.31 -5.81 17.01
N ASP A 66 6.47 -6.40 16.79
CA ASP A 66 7.47 -6.66 17.84
C ASP A 66 8.52 -5.55 17.96
N ASP A 67 8.46 -4.53 17.09
CA ASP A 67 9.36 -3.38 17.23
C ASP A 67 8.92 -2.57 18.45
N PRO A 68 9.83 -2.29 19.41
CA PRO A 68 9.51 -1.44 20.54
C PRO A 68 9.05 -0.10 19.96
N ASP A 69 7.86 0.33 20.38
CA ASP A 69 7.22 1.53 19.85
C ASP A 69 8.26 2.63 19.63
N GLN A 70 8.55 2.92 18.36
CA GLN A 70 8.97 4.26 17.98
C GLN A 70 7.73 5.16 18.12
N GLY A 71 7.28 5.29 19.38
CA GLY A 71 6.38 6.34 19.81
C GLY A 71 7.07 7.65 19.47
N GLY A 72 6.34 8.52 18.76
CA GLY A 72 6.87 9.71 18.14
C GLY A 72 7.85 10.47 19.04
N SER A 73 9.08 10.64 18.53
CA SER A 73 9.97 11.66 19.06
C SER A 73 9.42 13.00 18.61
N THR A 74 8.68 13.63 19.51
CA THR A 74 8.36 15.05 19.49
C THR A 74 9.70 15.81 19.45
N ARG A 75 10.00 16.46 18.34
CA ARG A 75 10.81 17.68 18.29
C ARG A 75 10.27 18.60 17.22
#